data_AF-I5ATU1-F1
#
_entry.id   AF-I5ATU1-F1
#
_cell.length_a   1.000
_cell.length_b   1.000
_cell.length_c   1.000
_cell.angle_alpha   90.00
_cell.angle_beta   90.00
_cell.angle_gamma   90.00
#
_symmetry.space_group_name_H-M   'P 1'
#
loop_
_entity.id
_entity.type
_entity.pdbx_description
1 polymer ?
#
loop_
_entity_poly.entity_id
_entity_poly.type
_entity_poly.pdbx_seq_one_letter_code
_entity_poly.pdbx_strand_id
1 'polypeptide(L)'
;MAGKLTLCATPIGNLEDISYRVLREMKEADLIAAEDTRNSIKLLNHFDIHTPMTAYHDNNRFDKGRELVKKMQEGTKLVLITDAGTPGISDPGEELVKMAVEAGIEVTSIPGPAACITALTLSGLSTRRFSFEAFLPRDKKERKTILEELKSETRTMIVYEAPHRLKKTLGELLDYLGADRKISLCRELTKKHETVMRTTIGEAVSYYEQEDPRGEFVLVIEGRTHEDIRREQEDVWKEMSVEDHMKYYTDQGMDRKNAMKQVARDRGVGKREIYGILNGNGES
;
A
#
# COMPACT_ATOMS: atom_id res chain seq x y z
N MET A 1 -25.47 -0.21 -30.53
CA MET A 1 -24.29 0.43 -29.91
C MET A 1 -23.70 -0.59 -28.97
N ALA A 2 -22.37 -0.64 -28.84
CA ALA A 2 -21.74 -1.47 -27.81
C ALA A 2 -22.21 -1.01 -26.42
N GLY A 3 -22.23 -1.94 -25.48
CA GLY A 3 -22.51 -1.68 -24.09
C GLY A 3 -21.33 -1.00 -23.39
N LYS A 4 -21.36 -0.98 -22.05
CA LYS A 4 -20.34 -0.35 -21.22
C LYS A 4 -20.01 -1.21 -20.00
N LEU A 5 -18.79 -1.09 -19.50
CA LEU A 5 -18.36 -1.63 -18.21
C LEU A 5 -18.33 -0.49 -17.18
N THR A 6 -19.11 -0.61 -16.11
CA THR A 6 -19.07 0.31 -14.97
C THR A 6 -18.52 -0.43 -13.74
N LEU A 7 -17.38 0.02 -13.19
CA LEU A 7 -16.88 -0.46 -11.90
C LEU A 7 -17.58 0.30 -10.77
N CYS A 8 -18.21 -0.42 -9.84
CA CYS A 8 -18.96 0.16 -8.73
C CYS A 8 -18.36 -0.26 -7.40
N ALA A 9 -17.84 0.70 -6.64
CA ALA A 9 -17.33 0.43 -5.30
C ALA A 9 -18.48 0.12 -4.32
N THR A 10 -18.37 -0.97 -3.59
CA THR A 10 -19.32 -1.42 -2.56
C THR A 10 -18.86 -1.00 -1.16
N PRO A 11 -19.77 -0.93 -0.17
CA PRO A 11 -19.41 -0.73 1.23
C PRO A 11 -18.31 -1.64 1.76
N ILE A 12 -17.46 -1.12 2.66
CA ILE A 12 -16.40 -1.90 3.36
C ILE A 12 -16.79 -2.33 4.78
N GLY A 13 -18.04 -2.07 5.18
CA GLY A 13 -18.53 -2.41 6.52
C GLY A 13 -19.85 -1.75 6.90
N ASN A 14 -20.10 -0.53 6.42
CA ASN A 14 -21.36 0.20 6.62
C ASN A 14 -22.12 0.40 5.31
N LEU A 15 -23.36 -0.10 5.25
CA LEU A 15 -24.22 0.00 4.06
C LEU A 15 -24.48 1.45 3.62
N GLU A 16 -24.42 2.41 4.53
CA GLU A 16 -24.59 3.84 4.24
C GLU A 16 -23.45 4.44 3.40
N ASP A 17 -22.30 3.75 3.28
CA ASP A 17 -21.16 4.24 2.50
C ASP A 17 -21.33 4.05 0.99
N ILE A 18 -22.42 3.42 0.54
CA ILE A 18 -22.71 3.26 -0.89
C ILE A 18 -23.18 4.60 -1.48
N SER A 19 -22.67 4.97 -2.66
CA SER A 19 -23.12 6.20 -3.31
C SER A 19 -24.46 6.01 -4.04
N TYR A 20 -25.27 7.07 -4.11
CA TYR A 20 -26.49 7.08 -4.93
C TYR A 20 -26.23 6.72 -6.40
N ARG A 21 -25.07 7.08 -6.93
CA ARG A 21 -24.70 6.76 -8.32
C ARG A 21 -24.45 5.26 -8.50
N VAL A 22 -23.80 4.59 -7.55
CA VAL A 22 -23.66 3.13 -7.56
C VAL A 22 -25.03 2.45 -7.55
N LEU A 23 -25.93 2.87 -6.64
CA LEU A 23 -27.28 2.31 -6.57
C LEU A 23 -28.05 2.43 -7.89
N ARG A 24 -27.97 3.60 -8.53
CA ARG A 24 -28.60 3.83 -9.84
C ARG A 24 -27.98 2.95 -10.93
N GLU A 25 -26.66 2.94 -11.06
CA GLU A 25 -25.97 2.13 -12.09
C GLU A 25 -26.26 0.64 -11.90
N MET A 26 -26.33 0.14 -10.67
CA MET A 26 -26.71 -1.26 -10.39
C MET A 26 -28.15 -1.57 -10.79
N LYS A 27 -29.10 -0.64 -10.59
CA LYS A 27 -30.52 -0.81 -10.98
C LYS A 27 -30.76 -0.70 -12.49
N GLU A 28 -29.96 0.10 -13.19
CA GLU A 28 -30.10 0.35 -14.63
C GLU A 28 -29.24 -0.56 -15.52
N ALA A 29 -28.33 -1.34 -14.92
CA ALA A 29 -27.51 -2.32 -15.64
C ALA A 29 -28.35 -3.51 -16.13
N ASP A 30 -27.88 -4.16 -17.20
CA ASP A 30 -28.49 -5.37 -17.72
C ASP A 30 -27.97 -6.62 -16.98
N LEU A 31 -26.76 -6.53 -16.43
CA LEU A 31 -26.09 -7.62 -15.71
C LEU A 31 -25.11 -7.05 -14.67
N ILE A 32 -25.03 -7.69 -13.51
CA ILE A 32 -24.01 -7.44 -12.50
C ILE A 32 -23.04 -8.64 -12.46
N ALA A 33 -21.76 -8.38 -12.69
CA ALA A 33 -20.68 -9.31 -12.40
C ALA A 33 -20.22 -9.09 -10.94
N ALA A 34 -20.29 -10.13 -10.11
CA ALA A 34 -19.96 -10.06 -8.69
C ALA A 34 -18.94 -11.14 -8.32
N GLU A 35 -18.03 -10.81 -7.41
CA GLU A 35 -17.04 -11.75 -6.86
C GLU A 35 -17.69 -12.96 -6.19
N ASP A 36 -18.48 -12.73 -5.13
CA ASP A 36 -19.35 -13.75 -4.53
C ASP A 36 -20.82 -13.30 -4.62
N THR A 37 -21.58 -13.97 -5.48
CA THR A 37 -23.02 -13.70 -5.65
C THR A 37 -23.83 -13.98 -4.39
N ARG A 38 -23.36 -14.86 -3.49
CA ARG A 38 -24.03 -15.19 -2.22
C ARG A 38 -23.86 -14.09 -1.18
N ASN A 39 -22.75 -13.36 -1.26
CA ASN A 39 -22.53 -12.18 -0.43
C ASN A 39 -23.28 -10.98 -1.03
N SER A 40 -23.06 -10.72 -2.32
CA SER A 40 -23.64 -9.59 -3.06
C SER A 40 -25.17 -9.57 -3.06
N ILE A 41 -25.85 -10.73 -3.05
CA ILE A 41 -27.32 -10.77 -2.99
C ILE A 41 -27.89 -10.07 -1.75
N LYS A 42 -27.16 -10.06 -0.62
CA LYS A 42 -27.61 -9.37 0.60
C LYS A 42 -27.62 -7.86 0.40
N LEU A 43 -26.60 -7.32 -0.27
CA LEU A 43 -26.50 -5.91 -0.63
C LEU A 43 -27.63 -5.52 -1.60
N LEU A 44 -27.83 -6.31 -2.66
CA LEU A 44 -28.88 -6.06 -3.65
C LEU A 44 -30.27 -6.08 -3.01
N ASN A 45 -30.55 -7.06 -2.14
CA ASN A 45 -31.83 -7.16 -1.43
C ASN A 45 -32.06 -5.97 -0.50
N HIS A 46 -31.02 -5.50 0.21
CA HIS A 46 -31.14 -4.33 1.09
C HIS A 46 -31.54 -3.07 0.33
N PHE A 47 -31.03 -2.88 -0.89
CA PHE A 47 -31.29 -1.70 -1.72
C PHE A 47 -32.39 -1.89 -2.78
N ASP A 48 -33.11 -3.01 -2.72
CA ASP A 48 -34.18 -3.36 -3.65
C ASP A 48 -33.69 -3.31 -5.12
N ILE A 49 -32.65 -4.07 -5.41
CA ILE A 49 -32.02 -4.20 -6.72
C ILE A 49 -32.30 -5.62 -7.26
N HIS A 50 -32.93 -5.71 -8.44
CA HIS A 50 -33.34 -6.98 -9.05
C HIS A 50 -32.53 -7.36 -10.30
N THR A 51 -31.51 -6.58 -10.64
CA THR A 51 -30.64 -6.84 -11.78
C THR A 51 -30.00 -8.23 -11.66
N PRO A 52 -30.01 -9.05 -12.72
CA PRO A 52 -29.45 -10.39 -12.65
C PRO A 52 -27.95 -10.33 -12.35
N MET A 53 -27.47 -11.32 -11.60
CA MET A 53 -26.06 -11.44 -11.23
C MET A 53 -25.39 -12.65 -11.90
N THR A 54 -24.09 -12.52 -12.16
CA THR A 54 -23.23 -13.64 -12.53
C THR A 54 -21.93 -13.59 -11.74
N ALA A 55 -21.37 -14.75 -11.43
CA ALA A 55 -20.12 -14.84 -10.67
C ALA A 55 -18.91 -14.52 -11.56
N TYR A 56 -18.05 -13.61 -11.10
CA TYR A 56 -16.78 -13.24 -11.72
C TYR A 56 -15.72 -13.09 -10.62
N HIS A 57 -14.81 -14.05 -10.54
CA HIS A 57 -13.79 -14.14 -9.48
C HIS A 57 -12.46 -14.64 -10.04
N ASP A 58 -11.38 -14.58 -9.25
CA ASP A 58 -10.03 -14.89 -9.74
C ASP A 58 -9.88 -16.23 -10.46
N ASN A 59 -10.55 -17.28 -9.98
CA ASN A 59 -10.46 -18.62 -10.58
C ASN A 59 -11.10 -18.72 -11.98
N ASN A 60 -12.01 -17.82 -12.37
CA ASN A 60 -12.70 -17.86 -13.66
C ASN A 60 -12.45 -16.60 -14.52
N ARG A 61 -11.56 -15.71 -14.08
CA ARG A 61 -11.42 -14.35 -14.60
C ARG A 61 -11.16 -14.25 -16.11
N PHE A 62 -10.46 -15.23 -16.67
CA PHE A 62 -10.15 -15.27 -18.10
C PHE A 62 -11.34 -15.75 -18.95
N ASP A 63 -11.85 -16.95 -18.66
CA ASP A 63 -12.94 -17.55 -19.45
C ASP A 63 -14.24 -16.73 -19.30
N LYS A 64 -14.58 -16.37 -18.06
CA LYS A 64 -15.75 -15.54 -17.78
C LYS A 64 -15.57 -14.12 -18.31
N GLY A 65 -14.35 -13.58 -18.23
CA GLY A 65 -14.03 -12.25 -18.78
C GLY A 65 -14.32 -12.17 -20.28
N ARG A 66 -13.92 -13.18 -21.05
CA ARG A 66 -14.22 -13.26 -22.50
C ARG A 66 -15.71 -13.32 -22.80
N GLU A 67 -16.46 -14.09 -22.01
CA GLU A 67 -17.93 -14.16 -22.13
C GLU A 67 -18.58 -12.79 -21.88
N LEU A 68 -18.15 -12.10 -20.82
CA LEU A 68 -18.67 -10.79 -20.43
C LEU A 68 -18.34 -9.71 -21.48
N VAL A 69 -17.12 -9.73 -22.02
CA VAL A 69 -16.70 -8.85 -23.11
C VAL A 69 -17.58 -9.04 -24.34
N LYS A 70 -17.87 -10.29 -24.73
CA LYS A 70 -18.78 -10.58 -25.84
C LYS A 70 -20.18 -10.00 -25.60
N LYS A 71 -20.74 -10.19 -24.40
CA LYS A 71 -22.04 -9.61 -24.02
C LYS A 71 -22.05 -8.08 -24.14
N MET A 72 -20.96 -7.42 -23.71
CA MET A 72 -20.82 -5.98 -23.83
C MET A 72 -20.70 -5.53 -25.29
N GLN A 73 -19.99 -6.27 -26.15
CA GLN A 73 -19.98 -5.99 -27.60
C GLN A 73 -21.38 -6.08 -28.23
N GLU A 74 -22.22 -6.98 -27.71
CA GLU A 74 -23.63 -7.14 -28.10
C GLU A 74 -24.57 -6.06 -27.54
N GLY A 75 -24.07 -5.14 -26.70
CA GLY A 75 -24.84 -4.00 -26.17
C GLY A 75 -25.13 -4.04 -24.66
N THR A 76 -24.71 -5.09 -23.96
CA THR A 76 -24.99 -5.27 -22.51
C THR A 76 -24.31 -4.19 -21.67
N LYS A 77 -25.07 -3.49 -20.81
CA LYS A 77 -24.54 -2.65 -19.74
C LYS A 77 -24.16 -3.51 -18.55
N LEU A 78 -22.85 -3.67 -18.34
CA LEU A 78 -22.31 -4.50 -17.26
C LEU A 78 -21.84 -3.63 -16.09
N VAL A 79 -22.27 -3.98 -14.89
CA VAL A 79 -21.68 -3.46 -13.65
C VAL A 79 -20.77 -4.52 -13.03
N LEU A 80 -19.57 -4.15 -12.63
CA LEU A 80 -18.67 -4.99 -11.83
C LEU A 80 -18.68 -4.50 -10.38
N ILE A 81 -18.87 -5.43 -9.44
CA ILE A 81 -18.74 -5.23 -7.99
C ILE A 81 -17.85 -6.32 -7.38
N THR A 82 -17.21 -6.00 -6.25
CA THR A 82 -16.50 -6.95 -5.39
C THR A 82 -17.18 -7.03 -4.04
N ASP A 83 -16.74 -7.97 -3.20
CA ASP A 83 -17.39 -8.20 -1.90
C ASP A 83 -17.34 -6.98 -0.98
N ALA A 84 -16.28 -6.17 -1.09
CA ALA A 84 -16.13 -4.92 -0.38
C ALA A 84 -15.19 -3.96 -1.13
N GLY A 85 -15.50 -2.67 -1.11
CA GLY A 85 -14.60 -1.63 -1.61
C GLY A 85 -14.57 -1.51 -3.13
N THR A 86 -13.43 -1.11 -3.67
CA THR A 86 -13.29 -0.72 -5.09
C THR A 86 -12.81 -1.90 -5.94
N PRO A 87 -13.58 -2.35 -6.95
CA PRO A 87 -13.19 -3.47 -7.79
C PRO A 87 -11.84 -3.28 -8.50
N GLY A 88 -11.07 -4.37 -8.62
CA GLY A 88 -9.73 -4.37 -9.22
C GLY A 88 -8.60 -3.93 -8.28
N ILE A 89 -8.88 -3.64 -7.00
CA ILE A 89 -7.86 -3.34 -5.98
C ILE A 89 -7.83 -4.49 -4.97
N SER A 90 -6.84 -5.37 -5.07
CA SER A 90 -6.73 -6.60 -4.27
C SER A 90 -7.85 -7.64 -4.47
N ASP A 91 -8.78 -7.35 -5.38
CA ASP A 91 -9.95 -8.16 -5.74
C ASP A 91 -10.05 -8.30 -7.27
N PRO A 92 -10.90 -9.22 -7.79
CA PRO A 92 -11.10 -9.38 -9.22
C PRO A 92 -11.53 -8.10 -9.94
N GLY A 93 -11.03 -7.88 -11.16
CA GLY A 93 -11.48 -6.79 -12.02
C GLY A 93 -10.45 -6.28 -13.01
N GLU A 94 -9.16 -6.30 -12.63
CA GLU A 94 -8.05 -5.82 -13.49
C GLU A 94 -8.09 -6.46 -14.87
N GLU A 95 -8.22 -7.78 -14.93
CA GLU A 95 -8.25 -8.53 -16.18
C GLU A 95 -9.47 -8.20 -17.04
N LEU A 96 -10.67 -8.06 -16.44
CA LEU A 96 -11.88 -7.69 -17.19
C LEU A 96 -11.79 -6.28 -17.77
N VAL A 97 -11.25 -5.32 -17.00
CA VAL A 97 -11.02 -3.95 -17.47
C VAL A 97 -10.08 -3.97 -18.66
N LYS A 98 -8.96 -4.70 -18.56
CA LYS A 98 -7.99 -4.84 -19.65
C LYS A 98 -8.66 -5.40 -20.91
N MET A 99 -9.36 -6.53 -20.80
CA MET A 99 -10.06 -7.13 -21.94
C MET A 99 -11.12 -6.20 -22.54
N ALA A 100 -11.85 -5.44 -21.71
CA ALA A 100 -12.86 -4.49 -22.19
C ALA A 100 -12.22 -3.33 -22.98
N VAL A 101 -11.13 -2.75 -22.47
CA VAL A 101 -10.37 -1.70 -23.16
C VAL A 101 -9.81 -2.21 -24.49
N GLU A 102 -9.20 -3.40 -24.50
CA GLU A 102 -8.66 -4.03 -25.72
C GLU A 102 -9.76 -4.28 -26.77
N ALA A 103 -10.98 -4.55 -26.33
CA ALA A 103 -12.15 -4.75 -27.20
C ALA A 103 -12.84 -3.43 -27.62
N GLY A 104 -12.34 -2.26 -27.21
CA GLY A 104 -12.93 -0.96 -27.52
C GLY A 104 -14.24 -0.67 -26.78
N ILE A 105 -14.50 -1.35 -25.67
CA ILE A 105 -15.67 -1.12 -24.81
C ILE A 105 -15.39 0.08 -23.91
N GLU A 106 -16.40 0.94 -23.73
CA GLU A 106 -16.31 2.04 -22.77
C GLU A 106 -16.20 1.49 -21.34
N VAL A 107 -15.16 1.89 -20.63
CA VAL A 107 -14.94 1.55 -19.22
C VAL A 107 -15.00 2.82 -18.38
N THR A 108 -15.81 2.80 -17.33
CA THR A 108 -15.89 3.89 -16.35
C THR A 108 -15.91 3.35 -14.93
N SER A 109 -15.50 4.17 -13.95
CA SER A 109 -15.50 3.81 -12.54
C SER A 109 -16.29 4.83 -11.72
N ILE A 110 -17.07 4.33 -10.77
CA ILE A 110 -17.80 5.13 -9.81
C ILE A 110 -16.94 5.27 -8.54
N PRO A 111 -16.50 6.50 -8.18
CA PRO A 111 -15.81 6.72 -6.92
C PRO A 111 -16.64 6.23 -5.74
N GLY A 112 -15.97 5.66 -4.75
CA GLY A 112 -16.61 5.15 -3.55
C GLY A 112 -15.60 4.57 -2.56
N PRO A 113 -16.05 3.70 -1.65
CA PRO A 113 -15.23 3.20 -0.55
C PRO A 113 -13.93 2.52 -1.00
N ALA A 114 -12.82 2.89 -0.36
CA ALA A 114 -11.51 2.26 -0.51
C ALA A 114 -10.81 2.24 0.85
N ALA A 115 -10.66 1.05 1.45
CA ALA A 115 -10.16 0.91 2.82
C ALA A 115 -8.75 1.50 3.00
N CYS A 116 -7.87 1.38 2.00
CA CYS A 116 -6.54 1.98 2.02
C CYS A 116 -6.57 3.52 2.16
N ILE A 117 -7.46 4.20 1.43
CA ILE A 117 -7.59 5.65 1.49
C ILE A 117 -8.21 6.08 2.82
N THR A 118 -9.27 5.40 3.26
CA THR A 118 -9.90 5.66 4.57
C THR A 118 -8.86 5.51 5.69
N ALA A 119 -8.11 4.40 5.71
CA ALA A 119 -7.05 4.17 6.69
C ALA A 119 -5.96 5.26 6.66
N LEU A 120 -5.50 5.64 5.47
CA LEU A 120 -4.48 6.67 5.30
C LEU A 120 -4.92 8.00 5.91
N THR A 121 -6.16 8.42 5.65
CA THR A 121 -6.70 9.67 6.19
C THR A 121 -6.90 9.63 7.71
N LEU A 122 -7.15 8.45 8.27
CA LEU A 122 -7.26 8.24 9.71
C LEU A 122 -5.90 8.10 10.40
N SER A 123 -4.84 7.70 9.69
CA SER A 123 -3.55 7.32 10.30
C SER A 123 -2.86 8.45 11.07
N GLY A 124 -3.06 9.71 10.67
CA GLY A 124 -2.26 10.84 11.18
C GLY A 124 -0.83 10.87 10.62
N LEU A 125 -0.51 10.03 9.63
CA LEU A 125 0.75 10.06 8.89
C LEU A 125 0.62 10.91 7.62
N SER A 126 1.76 11.16 6.96
CA SER A 126 1.78 11.96 5.74
C SER A 126 0.95 11.32 4.63
N THR A 127 0.05 12.10 4.03
CA THR A 127 -0.80 11.65 2.92
C THR A 127 -0.29 12.14 1.57
N ARG A 128 0.80 12.92 1.54
CA ARG A 128 1.31 13.59 0.33
C ARG A 128 1.82 12.61 -0.73
N ARG A 129 2.52 11.57 -0.30
CA ARG A 129 3.01 10.48 -1.15
C ARG A 129 2.91 9.20 -0.35
N PHE A 130 2.29 8.19 -0.95
CA PHE A 130 2.16 6.88 -0.33
C PHE A 130 2.38 5.77 -1.37
N SER A 131 2.71 4.58 -0.88
CA SER A 131 2.66 3.32 -1.63
C SER A 131 1.62 2.40 -1.01
N PHE A 132 1.00 1.56 -1.84
CA PHE A 132 0.04 0.57 -1.41
C PHE A 132 0.53 -0.80 -1.87
N GLU A 133 0.85 -1.66 -0.90
CA GLU A 133 1.43 -2.98 -1.11
C GLU A 133 0.38 -4.10 -1.08
N ALA A 134 -0.91 -3.74 -1.00
CA ALA A 134 -2.00 -4.70 -0.83
C ALA A 134 -1.72 -5.67 0.33
N PHE A 135 -1.96 -6.97 0.12
CA PHE A 135 -1.52 -8.01 1.06
C PHE A 135 -0.09 -8.43 0.71
N LEU A 136 0.79 -8.44 1.71
CA LEU A 136 2.12 -9.02 1.53
C LEU A 136 2.01 -10.49 1.08
N PRO A 137 2.82 -10.94 0.11
CA PRO A 137 2.68 -12.24 -0.52
C PRO A 137 2.92 -13.39 0.46
N ARG A 138 2.38 -14.55 0.09
CA ARG A 138 2.57 -15.81 0.85
C ARG A 138 3.89 -16.49 0.50
N ASP A 139 4.40 -16.28 -0.72
CA ASP A 139 5.72 -16.79 -1.11
C ASP A 139 6.80 -16.13 -0.26
N LYS A 140 7.68 -16.94 0.33
CA LYS A 140 8.68 -16.45 1.29
C LYS A 140 9.75 -15.59 0.61
N LYS A 141 10.13 -15.90 -0.62
CA LYS A 141 11.21 -15.20 -1.32
C LYS A 141 10.72 -13.84 -1.82
N GLU A 142 9.54 -13.81 -2.41
CA GLU A 142 8.88 -12.58 -2.84
C GLU A 142 8.61 -11.66 -1.64
N ARG A 143 8.05 -12.21 -0.55
CA ARG A 143 7.78 -11.46 0.68
C ARG A 143 9.05 -10.85 1.27
N LYS A 144 10.15 -11.62 1.33
CA LYS A 144 11.44 -11.10 1.79
C LYS A 144 11.92 -9.95 0.91
N THR A 145 11.81 -10.09 -0.41
CA THR A 145 12.24 -9.07 -1.37
C THR A 145 11.51 -7.75 -1.11
N ILE A 146 10.17 -7.80 -0.99
CA ILE A 146 9.35 -6.63 -0.69
C ILE A 146 9.76 -6.02 0.65
N LEU A 147 9.88 -6.81 1.72
CA LEU A 147 10.25 -6.29 3.05
C LEU A 147 11.63 -5.61 3.04
N GLU A 148 12.60 -6.09 2.26
CA GLU A 148 13.89 -5.42 2.08
C GLU A 148 13.73 -4.05 1.38
N GLU A 149 12.87 -3.94 0.36
CA GLU A 149 12.59 -2.68 -0.33
C GLU A 149 11.98 -1.64 0.63
N LEU A 150 11.03 -2.08 1.47
CA LEU A 150 10.33 -1.21 2.44
C LEU A 150 11.26 -0.55 3.46
N LYS A 151 12.45 -1.11 3.74
CA LYS A 151 13.44 -0.51 4.66
C LYS A 151 13.82 0.92 4.26
N SER A 152 13.94 1.13 2.96
CA SER A 152 14.40 2.39 2.36
C SER A 152 13.26 3.28 1.86
N GLU A 153 12.02 2.80 1.92
CA GLU A 153 10.87 3.54 1.42
C GLU A 153 10.63 4.80 2.27
N THR A 154 10.47 5.93 1.59
CA THR A 154 10.31 7.27 2.21
C THR A 154 8.87 7.77 2.19
N ARG A 155 8.01 7.12 1.40
CA ARG A 155 6.57 7.36 1.34
C ARG A 155 5.87 6.62 2.47
N THR A 156 4.70 7.10 2.87
CA THR A 156 3.83 6.33 3.76
C THR A 156 3.43 5.03 3.07
N MET A 157 3.52 3.90 3.75
CA MET A 157 3.22 2.59 3.17
C MET A 157 1.88 2.09 3.72
N ILE A 158 1.09 1.43 2.89
CA ILE A 158 -0.19 0.86 3.28
C ILE A 158 -0.20 -0.63 2.95
N VAL A 159 -0.52 -1.46 3.94
CA VAL A 159 -0.60 -2.92 3.83
C VAL A 159 -1.94 -3.39 4.38
N TYR A 160 -2.62 -4.30 3.69
CA TYR A 160 -3.76 -5.02 4.25
C TYR A 160 -3.29 -6.28 4.98
N GLU A 161 -3.94 -6.61 6.09
CA GLU A 161 -3.61 -7.82 6.81
C GLU A 161 -4.81 -8.52 7.46
N ALA A 162 -4.80 -9.85 7.38
CA ALA A 162 -5.77 -10.69 8.04
C ALA A 162 -5.37 -10.90 9.52
N PRO A 163 -6.34 -11.04 10.46
CA PRO A 163 -6.05 -11.07 11.89
C PRO A 163 -5.11 -12.21 12.29
N HIS A 164 -5.31 -13.40 11.69
CA HIS A 164 -4.49 -14.58 11.95
C HIS A 164 -3.04 -14.47 11.45
N ARG A 165 -2.72 -13.46 10.64
CA ARG A 165 -1.37 -13.17 10.14
C ARG A 165 -0.71 -11.97 10.82
N LEU A 166 -1.50 -11.13 11.49
CA LEU A 166 -1.04 -9.83 12.01
C LEU A 166 0.19 -9.96 12.89
N LYS A 167 0.19 -10.86 13.89
CA LYS A 167 1.35 -11.04 14.80
C LYS A 167 2.64 -11.33 14.04
N LYS A 168 2.57 -12.22 13.04
CA LYS A 168 3.71 -12.57 12.20
C LYS A 168 4.18 -11.37 11.37
N THR A 169 3.26 -10.67 10.73
CA THR A 169 3.59 -9.50 9.91
C THR A 169 4.19 -8.38 10.74
N LEU A 170 3.68 -8.10 11.95
CA LEU A 170 4.27 -7.11 12.85
C LEU A 170 5.69 -7.51 13.29
N GLY A 171 5.95 -8.78 13.58
CA GLY A 171 7.30 -9.27 13.87
C GLY A 171 8.27 -9.09 12.71
N GLU A 172 7.84 -9.39 11.48
CA GLU A 172 8.68 -9.16 10.30
C GLU A 172 8.88 -7.66 10.02
N LEU A 173 7.86 -6.83 10.23
CA LEU A 173 8.03 -5.38 10.11
C LEU A 173 8.97 -4.82 11.19
N LEU A 174 8.96 -5.38 12.40
CA LEU A 174 9.90 -5.03 13.47
C LEU A 174 11.34 -5.35 13.05
N ASP A 175 11.57 -6.56 12.55
CA ASP A 175 12.90 -7.02 12.11
C ASP A 175 13.47 -6.15 10.97
N TYR A 176 12.62 -5.67 10.06
CA TYR A 176 13.07 -4.95 8.86
C TYR A 176 13.06 -3.43 9.03
N LEU A 177 12.03 -2.87 9.67
CA LEU A 177 11.81 -1.42 9.74
C LEU A 177 12.21 -0.79 11.08
N GLY A 178 12.48 -1.61 12.09
CA GLY A 178 12.87 -1.19 13.44
C GLY A 178 11.68 -0.87 14.34
N ALA A 179 11.95 -0.87 15.66
CA ALA A 179 10.93 -0.72 16.69
C ALA A 179 10.25 0.66 16.69
N ASP A 180 11.02 1.72 16.44
CA ASP A 180 10.56 3.11 16.59
C ASP A 180 9.72 3.62 15.41
N ARG A 181 9.60 2.84 14.34
CA ARG A 181 8.84 3.26 13.16
C ARG A 181 7.38 3.41 13.54
N LYS A 182 6.77 4.57 13.25
CA LYS A 182 5.35 4.76 13.52
C LYS A 182 4.48 3.93 12.60
N ILE A 183 3.39 3.44 13.16
CA ILE A 183 2.39 2.64 12.47
C ILE A 183 1.01 2.97 13.02
N SER A 184 0.01 2.98 12.14
CA SER A 184 -1.40 3.02 12.50
C SER A 184 -2.06 1.71 12.11
N LEU A 185 -2.69 1.05 13.08
CA LEU A 185 -3.44 -0.18 12.88
C LEU A 185 -4.92 0.17 12.86
N CYS A 186 -5.47 0.31 11.65
CA CYS A 186 -6.87 0.60 11.39
C CYS A 186 -7.62 -0.73 11.30
N ARG A 187 -8.52 -0.98 12.25
CA ARG A 187 -9.23 -2.26 12.38
C ARG A 187 -10.71 -2.05 12.19
N GLU A 188 -11.35 -2.95 11.43
CA GLU A 188 -12.81 -2.99 11.24
C GLU A 188 -13.38 -1.64 10.76
N LEU A 189 -12.69 -1.00 9.80
CA LEU A 189 -13.08 0.30 9.25
C LEU A 189 -14.55 0.33 8.84
N THR A 190 -15.24 1.40 9.21
CA THR A 190 -16.68 1.68 9.03
C THR A 190 -17.63 0.75 9.78
N LYS A 191 -17.15 -0.34 10.39
CA LYS A 191 -17.98 -1.29 11.15
C LYS A 191 -18.18 -0.80 12.59
N LYS A 192 -19.08 -1.47 13.32
CA LYS A 192 -19.43 -1.15 14.72
C LYS A 192 -18.22 -1.08 15.68
N HIS A 193 -17.17 -1.85 15.41
CA HIS A 193 -15.98 -1.97 16.25
C HIS A 193 -14.74 -1.32 15.63
N GLU A 194 -14.93 -0.28 14.80
CA GLU A 194 -13.84 0.51 14.22
C GLU A 194 -12.88 1.01 15.32
N THR A 195 -11.60 0.74 15.15
CA THR A 195 -10.55 1.26 16.03
C THR A 195 -9.32 1.65 15.24
N VAL A 196 -8.66 2.74 15.63
CA VAL A 196 -7.38 3.18 15.05
C VAL A 196 -6.35 3.30 16.17
N MET A 197 -5.41 2.35 16.22
CA MET A 197 -4.29 2.39 17.15
C MET A 197 -3.09 3.06 16.47
N ARG A 198 -2.70 4.25 16.94
CA ARG A 198 -1.51 4.98 16.46
C ARG A 198 -0.39 4.77 17.46
N THR A 199 0.71 4.17 17.02
CA THR A 199 1.75 3.64 17.90
C THR A 199 3.05 3.46 17.10
N THR A 200 4.03 2.79 17.68
CA THR A 200 5.24 2.31 17.00
C THR A 200 5.14 0.81 16.72
N ILE A 201 5.97 0.29 15.82
CA ILE A 201 5.98 -1.14 15.50
C ILE A 201 6.31 -1.98 16.74
N GLY A 202 7.30 -1.56 17.55
CA GLY A 202 7.67 -2.27 18.77
C GLY A 202 6.52 -2.38 19.77
N GLU A 203 5.84 -1.27 20.04
CA GLU A 203 4.66 -1.24 20.91
C GLU A 203 3.50 -2.09 20.36
N ALA A 204 3.27 -2.06 19.05
CA ALA A 204 2.23 -2.88 18.41
C ALA A 204 2.52 -4.38 18.55
N VAL A 205 3.79 -4.80 18.41
CA VAL A 205 4.22 -6.18 18.67
C VAL A 205 3.93 -6.56 20.12
N SER A 206 4.39 -5.75 21.09
CA SER A 206 4.16 -6.02 22.52
C SER A 206 2.68 -6.09 22.89
N TYR A 207 1.84 -5.25 22.28
CA TYR A 207 0.39 -5.28 22.50
C TYR A 207 -0.23 -6.61 22.01
N TYR A 208 0.09 -7.04 20.79
CA TYR A 208 -0.47 -8.26 20.21
C TYR A 208 0.22 -9.55 20.66
N GLU A 209 1.28 -9.50 21.46
CA GLU A 209 1.73 -10.67 22.23
C GLU A 209 0.70 -11.07 23.30
N GLN A 210 0.01 -10.10 23.89
CA GLN A 210 -0.95 -10.30 24.98
C GLN A 210 -2.40 -10.39 24.50
N GLU A 211 -2.70 -9.78 23.35
CA GLU A 211 -4.04 -9.75 22.75
C GLU A 211 -4.12 -10.56 21.47
N ASP A 212 -5.29 -11.16 21.21
CA ASP A 212 -5.53 -11.85 19.94
C ASP A 212 -6.15 -10.91 18.90
N PRO A 213 -5.52 -10.73 17.73
CA PRO A 213 -6.09 -9.93 16.65
C PRO A 213 -7.44 -10.49 16.21
N ARG A 214 -8.41 -9.60 16.01
CA ARG A 214 -9.74 -9.92 15.48
C ARG A 214 -10.17 -8.87 14.48
N GLY A 215 -10.94 -9.28 13.48
CA GLY A 215 -11.39 -8.40 12.39
C GLY A 215 -10.29 -8.11 11.38
N GLU A 216 -10.61 -7.30 10.38
CA GLU A 216 -9.71 -6.96 9.27
C GLU A 216 -8.87 -5.73 9.61
N PHE A 217 -7.62 -5.71 9.13
CA PHE A 217 -6.67 -4.64 9.41
C PHE A 217 -6.17 -3.98 8.13
N VAL A 218 -6.02 -2.65 8.20
CA VAL A 218 -5.17 -1.86 7.32
C VAL A 218 -4.06 -1.26 8.17
N LEU A 219 -2.82 -1.56 7.82
CA LEU A 219 -1.61 -1.04 8.43
C LEU A 219 -1.14 0.15 7.63
N VAL A 220 -1.01 1.31 8.26
CA VAL A 220 -0.42 2.51 7.65
C VAL A 220 0.89 2.80 8.35
N ILE A 221 2.00 2.68 7.64
CA ILE A 221 3.34 2.68 8.20
C ILE A 221 4.06 3.94 7.74
N GLU A 222 4.75 4.61 8.66
CA GLU A 222 5.54 5.80 8.37
C GLU A 222 6.66 5.47 7.38
N GLY A 223 6.86 6.34 6.39
CA GLY A 223 8.01 6.28 5.52
C GLY A 223 9.27 6.75 6.25
N ARG A 224 10.43 6.25 5.84
CA ARG A 224 11.71 6.69 6.40
C ARG A 224 11.98 8.15 6.04
N THR A 225 12.52 8.94 6.98
CA THR A 225 12.86 10.33 6.67
C THR A 225 14.13 10.40 5.84
N HIS A 226 14.25 11.44 5.00
CA HIS A 226 15.49 11.66 4.24
C HIS A 226 16.64 12.08 5.17
N GLU A 227 16.31 12.62 6.34
CA GLU A 227 17.30 12.97 7.36
C GLU A 227 17.90 11.71 8.00
N ASP A 228 17.08 10.70 8.34
CA ASP A 228 17.58 9.42 8.87
C ASP A 228 18.48 8.71 7.85
N ILE A 229 18.10 8.74 6.56
CA ILE A 229 18.92 8.18 5.48
C ILE A 229 20.26 8.91 5.38
N ARG A 230 20.25 10.24 5.46
CA ARG A 230 21.48 11.03 5.42
C ARG A 230 22.36 10.75 6.64
N ARG A 231 21.81 10.74 7.85
CA ARG A 231 22.55 10.51 9.09
C ARG A 231 23.24 9.15 9.10
N GLU A 232 22.54 8.08 8.71
CA GLU A 232 23.16 6.75 8.61
C GLU A 232 24.29 6.69 7.57
N GLN A 233 24.12 7.35 6.42
CA GLN A 233 25.20 7.46 5.43
C GLN A 233 26.42 8.20 6.01
N GLU A 234 26.19 9.30 6.72
CA GLU A 234 27.26 10.03 7.40
C GLU A 234 27.95 9.19 8.46
N ASP A 235 27.20 8.39 9.23
CA ASP A 235 27.75 7.56 10.30
C ASP A 235 28.64 6.43 9.78
N VAL A 236 28.30 5.81 8.64
CA VAL A 236 29.19 4.86 7.95
C VAL A 236 30.55 5.48 7.64
N TRP A 237 30.55 6.73 7.16
CA TRP A 237 31.81 7.43 6.90
C TRP A 237 32.53 7.85 8.18
N LYS A 238 31.82 8.05 9.29
CA LYS A 238 32.41 8.40 10.59
C LYS A 238 33.14 7.22 11.25
N GLU A 239 32.74 5.98 10.97
CA GLU A 239 33.44 4.77 11.44
C GLU A 239 34.89 4.67 10.92
N MET A 240 35.13 5.19 9.72
CA MET A 240 36.46 5.25 9.12
C MET A 240 37.23 6.47 9.64
N SER A 241 38.54 6.34 9.90
CA SER A 241 39.37 7.52 10.21
C SER A 241 39.31 8.56 9.09
N VAL A 242 39.56 9.83 9.40
CA VAL A 242 39.55 10.89 8.38
C VAL A 242 40.68 10.67 7.37
N GLU A 243 41.81 10.14 7.84
CA GLU A 243 42.99 9.78 7.07
C GLU A 243 42.68 8.66 6.06
N ASP A 244 42.03 7.58 6.50
CA ASP A 244 41.66 6.45 5.64
C ASP A 244 40.58 6.86 4.63
N HIS A 245 39.63 7.72 5.04
CA HIS A 245 38.60 8.23 4.14
C HIS A 245 39.19 9.19 3.08
N MET A 246 40.18 9.99 3.45
CA MET A 246 40.96 10.77 2.49
C MET A 246 41.70 9.84 1.51
N LYS A 247 42.32 8.78 2.04
CA LYS A 247 43.07 7.79 1.24
C LYS A 247 42.15 7.10 0.23
N TYR A 248 40.95 6.70 0.65
CA TYR A 248 39.93 6.09 -0.21
C TYR A 248 39.67 6.90 -1.49
N TYR A 249 39.56 8.22 -1.38
CA TYR A 249 39.36 9.09 -2.55
C TYR A 249 40.63 9.36 -3.34
N THR A 250 41.78 9.51 -2.69
CA THR A 250 43.04 9.73 -3.40
C THR A 250 43.49 8.50 -4.18
N ASP A 251 43.22 7.29 -3.68
CA ASP A 251 43.50 6.03 -4.38
C ASP A 251 42.66 5.88 -5.66
N GLN A 252 41.51 6.56 -5.73
CA GLN A 252 40.68 6.67 -6.93
C GLN A 252 41.12 7.80 -7.88
N GLY A 253 42.26 8.44 -7.61
CA GLY A 253 42.82 9.51 -8.44
C GLY A 253 42.27 10.90 -8.15
N MET A 254 41.48 11.09 -7.09
CA MET A 254 40.99 12.41 -6.69
C MET A 254 42.11 13.24 -6.06
N ASP A 255 42.28 14.49 -6.50
CA ASP A 255 43.27 15.37 -5.87
C ASP A 255 42.92 15.68 -4.40
N ARG A 256 43.92 15.95 -3.58
CA ARG A 256 43.77 16.16 -2.13
C ARG A 256 42.75 17.26 -1.77
N LYS A 257 42.62 18.31 -2.59
CA LYS A 257 41.71 19.43 -2.31
C LYS A 257 40.26 19.03 -2.53
N ASN A 258 39.99 18.24 -3.56
CA ASN A 258 38.67 17.70 -3.89
C ASN A 258 38.31 16.53 -2.98
N ALA A 259 39.24 15.63 -2.67
CA ALA A 259 39.05 14.56 -1.69
C ALA A 259 38.61 15.14 -0.33
N MET A 260 39.28 16.17 0.17
CA MET A 260 38.92 16.82 1.43
C MET A 260 37.54 17.48 1.42
N LYS A 261 37.08 17.99 0.26
CA LYS A 261 35.72 18.53 0.14
C LYS A 261 34.68 17.41 0.16
N GLN A 262 34.98 16.29 -0.50
CA GLN A 262 34.09 15.15 -0.58
C GLN A 262 33.96 14.46 0.78
N VAL A 263 35.09 14.20 1.47
CA VAL A 263 35.12 13.68 2.86
C VAL A 263 34.29 14.55 3.81
N ALA A 264 34.42 15.88 3.73
CA ALA A 264 33.65 16.80 4.57
C ALA A 264 32.15 16.68 4.30
N ARG A 265 31.76 16.63 3.02
CA ARG A 265 30.36 16.48 2.60
C ARG A 265 29.77 15.15 3.07
N ASP A 266 30.50 14.06 2.88
CA ASP A 266 30.05 12.70 3.20
C ASP A 266 29.90 12.47 4.70
N ARG A 267 30.66 13.20 5.52
CA ARG A 267 30.58 13.13 6.99
C ARG A 267 29.66 14.20 7.60
N GLY A 268 29.03 15.05 6.77
CA GLY A 268 28.15 16.13 7.24
C GLY A 268 28.86 17.29 7.94
N VAL A 269 30.19 17.44 7.79
CA VAL A 269 31.02 18.42 8.51
C VAL A 269 31.64 19.47 7.60
N GLY A 270 32.22 20.52 8.19
CA GLY A 270 32.92 21.56 7.44
C GLY A 270 34.31 21.12 6.96
N LYS A 271 34.75 21.58 5.78
CA LYS A 271 36.11 21.30 5.26
C LYS A 271 37.22 21.71 6.24
N ARG A 272 37.01 22.78 7.02
CA ARG A 272 37.97 23.26 8.03
C ARG A 272 38.21 22.25 9.13
N GLU A 273 37.17 21.51 9.51
CA GLU A 273 37.23 20.47 10.54
C GLU A 273 38.09 19.28 10.06
N ILE A 274 37.85 18.81 8.83
CA ILE A 274 38.68 17.79 8.18
C ILE A 274 40.15 18.23 8.09
N TYR A 275 40.40 19.48 7.74
CA TYR A 275 41.76 20.04 7.71
C TYR A 275 42.40 20.08 9.12
N GLY A 276 41.63 20.44 10.14
CA GLY A 276 42.12 20.47 11.54
C GLY A 276 42.53 19.10 12.04
N ILE A 277 41.71 18.07 11.78
CA ILE A 277 41.98 16.68 12.14
C ILE A 277 43.26 16.18 11.46
N LEU A 278 43.37 16.35 10.14
CA LEU A 278 44.52 15.88 9.36
C LEU A 278 45.87 16.55 9.68
N ASN A 279 45.84 17.74 10.29
CA ASN A 279 47.06 18.48 10.66
C ASN A 279 47.28 18.54 12.18
N GLY A 280 46.53 17.76 12.98
CA GLY A 280 46.79 17.57 14.41
C GLY A 280 46.37 18.73 15.33
N ASN A 281 45.46 19.62 14.93
CA ASN A 281 44.98 20.73 15.77
C ASN A 281 43.62 20.41 16.42
N GLY A 282 43.54 19.27 17.09
CA GLY A 282 42.35 18.80 17.80
C GLY A 282 42.59 18.65 19.30
N GLU A 283 43.02 19.71 19.98
CA GLU A 283 42.83 19.97 21.42
C GLU A 283 43.42 21.35 21.76
N SER A 284 42.54 22.33 22.01
CA SER A 284 42.80 23.56 22.77
C SER A 284 41.46 24.12 23.23
#